data_AF-C3ZQJ7-F1
#
_entry.id   AF-C3ZQJ7-F1
#
_cell.length_a   1.000
_cell.length_b   1.000
_cell.length_c   1.000
_cell.angle_alpha   90.00
_cell.angle_beta   90.00
_cell.angle_gamma   90.00
#
_symmetry.space_group_name_H-M   'P 1'
#
loop_
_entity.id
_entity.type
_entity.pdbx_description
1 polymer ?
#
loop_
_entity_poly.entity_id
_entity_poly.type
_entity_poly.pdbx_seq_one_letter_code
_entity_poly.pdbx_strand_id
1 'polypeptide(L)'
;MSYPPGAPHYHRKSLQDFCRDSRNLLFVNDLSQRVKFLKHSRLNVVAFLNELPHTQHDPNSFVIDVGVAMNSLICFTVSGVFREVVSKSGGNPPIRAFSRVFTAVPAPQGLCIVNDMMTISAATPAQEKAAFTSPAPTPSPSPVPGPSGLSEPQQQMIKMFAEQSGMNEEWSQSCLEQNGWEYNKSAQVFTELKAQNKIPPEAFLK
;
A
#
# COMPACT_ATOMS: atom_id res chain seq x y z
N MET A 1 3.25 23.83 22.43
CA MET A 1 2.28 24.36 21.46
C MET A 1 1.05 24.84 22.21
N SER A 2 0.69 26.12 22.06
CA SER A 2 -0.64 26.63 22.39
C SER A 2 -1.54 26.43 21.17
N TYR A 3 -2.63 25.70 21.35
CA TYR A 3 -3.63 25.48 20.31
C TYR A 3 -4.32 26.81 19.91
N PRO A 4 -4.81 26.94 18.66
CA PRO A 4 -5.58 28.10 18.25
C PRO A 4 -6.79 28.30 19.18
N PRO A 5 -7.13 29.56 19.54
CA PRO A 5 -8.28 29.85 20.38
C PRO A 5 -9.56 29.30 19.73
N GLY A 6 -10.30 28.43 20.43
CA GLY A 6 -11.59 27.89 19.97
C GLY A 6 -11.61 26.43 19.53
N ALA A 7 -10.48 25.70 19.58
CA ALA A 7 -10.49 24.27 19.28
C ALA A 7 -11.37 23.48 20.30
N PRO A 8 -12.33 22.65 19.84
CA PRO A 8 -13.23 21.93 20.74
C PRO A 8 -12.45 21.03 21.72
N HIS A 9 -12.92 20.98 22.97
CA HIS A 9 -12.26 20.34 24.11
C HIS A 9 -11.88 18.85 23.90
N TYR A 10 -12.51 18.16 22.94
CA TYR A 10 -12.23 16.77 22.59
C TYR A 10 -10.84 16.55 21.95
N HIS A 11 -10.23 17.57 21.32
CA HIS A 11 -8.91 17.44 20.69
C HIS A 11 -7.73 17.54 21.68
N ARG A 12 -7.97 17.92 22.94
CA ARG A 12 -6.91 18.24 23.92
C ARG A 12 -6.31 17.02 24.63
N LYS A 13 -6.98 15.86 24.63
CA LYS A 13 -6.61 14.75 25.54
C LYS A 13 -5.69 13.68 24.98
N SER A 14 -5.44 13.59 23.67
CA SER A 14 -4.84 12.36 23.13
C SER A 14 -3.34 12.41 22.82
N LEU A 15 -2.68 13.54 22.56
CA LEU A 15 -1.28 13.54 22.06
C LEU A 15 -0.18 13.38 23.14
N GLN A 16 -0.55 13.15 24.40
CA GLN A 16 0.39 13.23 25.54
C GLN A 16 1.60 12.29 25.40
N ASP A 17 1.38 11.08 24.87
CA ASP A 17 2.44 10.08 24.70
C ASP A 17 3.53 10.53 23.72
N PHE A 18 3.22 11.42 22.78
CA PHE A 18 4.18 11.98 21.82
C PHE A 18 4.77 13.33 22.27
N CYS A 19 4.12 14.01 23.21
CA CYS A 19 4.54 15.35 23.65
C CYS A 19 5.86 15.33 24.43
N ARG A 20 6.18 14.25 25.15
CA ARG A 20 7.38 14.14 26.01
C ARG A 20 8.68 14.39 25.26
N ASP A 21 8.75 13.94 24.01
CA ASP A 21 9.93 14.02 23.14
C ASP A 21 9.72 15.02 21.99
N SER A 22 8.69 15.88 22.07
CA SER A 22 8.36 16.86 21.03
C SER A 22 9.40 17.98 20.97
N ARG A 23 9.99 18.18 19.79
CA ARG A 23 11.01 19.20 19.55
C ARG A 23 10.44 20.38 18.76
N ASN A 24 10.02 21.43 19.46
CA ASN A 24 9.59 22.68 18.83
C ASN A 24 10.58 23.82 19.15
N LEU A 25 11.39 24.21 18.17
CA LEU A 25 12.44 25.22 18.34
C LEU A 25 11.93 26.64 18.60
N LEU A 26 10.65 26.92 18.35
CA LEU A 26 10.02 28.19 18.72
C LEU A 26 9.80 28.31 20.23
N PHE A 27 9.68 27.18 20.94
CA PHE A 27 9.40 27.14 22.38
C PHE A 27 10.57 26.62 23.22
N VAL A 28 11.37 25.71 22.67
CA VAL A 28 12.56 25.19 23.35
C VAL A 28 13.72 26.14 23.08
N ASN A 29 14.08 26.98 24.05
CA ASN A 29 15.18 27.95 23.91
C ASN A 29 16.51 27.44 24.43
N ASP A 30 16.50 26.53 25.41
CA ASP A 30 17.72 25.95 25.98
C ASP A 30 18.44 25.04 24.98
N LEU A 31 19.72 25.29 24.75
CA LEU A 31 20.53 24.56 23.78
C LEU A 31 20.67 23.08 24.15
N SER A 32 20.87 22.79 25.44
CA SER A 32 21.04 21.42 25.93
C SER A 32 19.78 20.58 25.68
N GLN A 33 18.60 21.17 25.91
CA GLN A 33 17.32 20.55 25.56
C GLN A 33 17.15 20.36 24.05
N ARG A 34 17.50 21.35 23.23
CA ARG A 34 17.43 21.24 21.75
C ARG A 34 18.25 20.06 21.21
N VAL A 35 19.43 19.84 21.80
CA VAL A 35 20.31 18.70 21.47
C VAL A 35 19.69 17.40 22.00
N LYS A 36 19.22 17.37 23.26
CA LYS A 36 18.59 16.18 23.86
C LYS A 36 17.40 15.64 23.05
N PHE A 37 16.58 16.54 22.49
CA PHE A 37 15.41 16.12 21.69
C PHE A 37 15.77 15.68 20.27
N LEU A 38 16.98 15.95 19.78
CA LEU A 38 17.44 15.45 18.49
C LEU A 38 18.13 14.09 18.69
N LYS A 39 17.53 13.03 18.16
CA LYS A 39 18.11 11.69 18.25
C LYS A 39 19.19 11.53 17.18
N HIS A 40 20.42 11.25 17.61
CA HIS A 40 21.59 11.13 16.73
C HIS A 40 22.21 9.73 16.85
N SER A 41 22.71 9.19 15.73
CA SER A 41 23.10 7.78 15.50
C SER A 41 21.93 6.82 15.31
N ARG A 42 22.16 5.76 14.52
CA ARG A 42 21.16 4.72 14.25
C ARG A 42 20.60 4.06 15.51
N LEU A 43 21.45 3.83 16.53
CA LEU A 43 21.05 3.13 17.74
C LEU A 43 20.05 3.96 18.54
N ASN A 44 20.34 5.24 18.77
CA ASN A 44 19.45 6.12 19.52
C ASN A 44 18.15 6.42 18.75
N VAL A 45 18.22 6.51 17.42
CA VAL A 45 17.03 6.68 16.57
C VAL A 45 16.11 5.46 16.70
N VAL A 46 16.63 4.25 16.53
CA VAL A 46 15.82 3.02 16.61
C VAL A 46 15.31 2.78 18.03
N ALA A 47 16.14 3.02 19.06
CA ALA A 47 15.72 2.93 20.45
C ALA A 47 14.56 3.88 20.74
N PHE A 48 14.66 5.14 20.31
CA PHE A 48 13.57 6.10 20.46
C PHE A 48 12.30 5.69 19.71
N LEU A 49 12.41 5.23 18.45
CA LEU A 49 11.25 4.78 17.69
C LEU A 49 10.56 3.57 18.35
N ASN A 50 11.32 2.68 18.99
CA ASN A 50 10.78 1.55 19.75
C ASN A 50 10.09 1.95 21.06
N GLU A 51 10.44 3.11 21.64
CA GLU A 51 9.75 3.66 22.82
C GLU A 51 8.41 4.33 22.47
N LEU A 52 8.19 4.69 21.21
CA LEU A 52 6.92 5.28 20.77
C LEU A 52 5.78 4.24 20.87
N PRO A 53 4.54 4.70 21.09
CA PRO A 53 3.37 3.82 21.05
C PRO A 53 3.32 3.01 19.76
N HIS A 54 3.01 1.72 19.86
CA HIS A 54 2.82 0.88 18.68
C HIS A 54 1.70 1.43 17.80
N THR A 55 1.99 1.60 16.51
CA THR A 55 1.06 2.19 15.54
C THR A 55 0.68 1.21 14.44
N GLN A 56 -0.55 1.28 13.98
CA GLN A 56 -0.98 0.75 12.69
C GLN A 56 -1.27 1.93 11.76
N HIS A 57 -0.51 2.05 10.68
CA HIS A 57 -0.76 3.06 9.65
C HIS A 57 -1.82 2.56 8.66
N ASP A 58 -2.53 3.49 8.03
CA ASP A 58 -3.38 3.20 6.88
C ASP A 58 -2.63 3.56 5.58
N PRO A 59 -2.02 2.59 4.87
CA PRO A 59 -1.23 2.88 3.67
C PRO A 59 -2.07 3.47 2.53
N ASN A 60 -3.37 3.19 2.48
CA ASN A 60 -4.27 3.72 1.44
C ASN A 60 -4.51 5.23 1.62
N SER A 61 -4.22 5.76 2.80
CA SER A 61 -4.28 7.20 3.08
C SER A 61 -3.00 7.95 2.73
N PHE A 62 -1.93 7.26 2.33
CA PHE A 62 -0.63 7.89 2.15
C PHE A 62 -0.62 8.78 0.90
N VAL A 63 -0.19 10.02 1.11
CA VAL A 63 0.16 10.97 0.06
C VAL A 63 1.66 11.18 0.15
N ILE A 64 2.35 11.03 -0.98
CA ILE A 64 3.80 11.17 -1.08
C ILE A 64 4.12 12.34 -1.99
N ASP A 65 4.78 13.35 -1.44
CA ASP A 65 5.29 14.50 -2.17
C ASP A 65 6.81 14.42 -2.26
N VAL A 66 7.36 14.39 -3.47
CA VAL A 66 8.82 14.42 -3.70
C VAL A 66 9.25 15.86 -3.91
N GLY A 67 9.86 16.47 -2.89
CA GLY A 67 10.27 17.87 -2.94
C GLY A 67 11.62 18.08 -3.63
N VAL A 68 12.58 17.18 -3.44
CA VAL A 68 13.91 17.24 -4.04
C VAL A 68 14.32 15.85 -4.52
N ALA A 69 14.82 15.76 -5.75
CA ALA A 69 15.42 14.53 -6.28
C ALA A 69 16.73 14.88 -7.02
N MET A 70 17.84 14.33 -6.54
CA MET A 70 19.18 14.47 -7.08
C MET A 70 19.87 13.09 -7.08
N ASN A 71 20.93 12.93 -7.85
CA ASN A 71 21.67 11.66 -7.92
C ASN A 71 22.26 11.22 -6.58
N SER A 72 22.54 12.15 -5.67
CA SER A 72 23.15 11.89 -4.37
C SER A 72 22.13 11.93 -3.21
N LEU A 73 20.90 12.38 -3.45
CA LEU A 73 19.96 12.71 -2.39
C LEU A 73 18.52 12.79 -2.91
N ILE A 74 17.58 12.27 -2.12
CA ILE A 74 16.15 12.48 -2.30
C ILE A 74 15.54 13.00 -0.99
N CYS A 75 14.68 14.01 -1.10
CA CYS A 75 13.88 14.51 0.01
C CYS A 75 12.40 14.39 -0.35
N PHE A 76 11.64 13.68 0.46
CA PHE A 76 10.24 13.42 0.23
C PHE A 76 9.44 13.45 1.53
N THR A 77 8.18 13.79 1.43
CA THR A 77 7.24 13.86 2.53
C THR A 77 6.20 12.77 2.36
N VAL A 78 5.96 12.00 3.41
CA VAL A 78 4.86 11.05 3.50
C VAL A 78 3.85 11.60 4.50
N SER A 79 2.63 11.84 4.06
CA SER A 79 1.52 12.29 4.92
C SER A 79 0.41 11.25 4.89
N GLY A 80 -0.31 11.09 6.00
CA GLY A 80 -1.40 10.12 6.09
C GLY A 80 -1.98 10.03 7.49
N VAL A 81 -2.64 8.91 7.79
CA VAL A 81 -3.18 8.62 9.13
C VAL A 81 -2.69 7.31 9.70
N PHE A 82 -2.68 7.23 11.03
CA PHE A 82 -2.43 6.01 11.78
C PHE A 82 -3.30 5.96 13.03
N ARG A 83 -3.42 4.77 13.63
CA ARG A 83 -3.99 4.56 14.96
C ARG A 83 -3.00 3.85 15.86
N GLU A 84 -3.12 4.03 17.16
CA GLU A 84 -2.35 3.23 18.13
C GLU A 84 -2.95 1.82 18.22
N VAL A 85 -2.10 0.81 18.44
CA VAL A 85 -2.54 -0.60 18.49
C VAL A 85 -3.21 -0.93 19.82
N VAL A 86 -2.83 -0.25 20.91
CA VAL A 86 -3.37 -0.47 22.26
C VAL A 86 -4.09 0.78 22.73
N SER A 87 -5.36 0.63 23.13
CA SER A 87 -6.11 1.69 23.79
C SER A 87 -5.96 1.61 25.30
N LYS A 88 -5.40 2.66 25.91
CA LYS A 88 -5.27 2.77 27.39
C LYS A 88 -6.60 3.02 28.09
N SER A 89 -7.66 3.39 27.36
CA SER A 89 -8.93 3.87 27.91
C SER A 89 -10.14 3.00 27.57
N GLY A 90 -9.94 1.75 27.13
CA GLY A 90 -11.03 0.79 26.89
C GLY A 90 -11.96 1.11 25.71
N GLY A 91 -11.65 2.14 24.92
CA GLY A 91 -12.37 2.51 23.69
C GLY A 91 -11.51 2.33 22.44
N ASN A 92 -12.02 2.68 21.26
CA ASN A 92 -11.21 2.65 20.05
C ASN A 92 -10.00 3.61 20.17
N PRO A 93 -8.79 3.16 19.79
CA PRO A 93 -7.62 4.02 19.82
C PRO A 93 -7.83 5.21 18.87
N PRO A 94 -7.41 6.43 19.26
CA PRO A 94 -7.63 7.62 18.46
C PRO A 94 -6.86 7.53 17.14
N ILE A 95 -7.48 8.01 16.07
CA ILE A 95 -6.81 8.18 14.77
C ILE A 95 -6.03 9.50 14.81
N ARG A 96 -4.81 9.45 14.33
CA ARG A 96 -3.89 10.60 14.26
C ARG A 96 -3.50 10.84 12.82
N ALA A 97 -3.31 12.11 12.48
CA ALA A 97 -2.68 12.48 11.24
C ALA A 97 -1.18 12.66 11.47
N PHE A 98 -0.38 12.33 10.45
CA PHE A 98 1.05 12.57 10.47
C PHE A 98 1.52 13.18 9.15
N SER A 99 2.64 13.90 9.24
CA SER A 99 3.46 14.28 8.10
C SER A 99 4.91 13.99 8.48
N ARG A 100 5.57 13.12 7.70
CA ARG A 100 6.93 12.65 7.96
C ARG A 100 7.82 12.95 6.77
N VAL A 101 8.82 13.78 7.01
CA VAL A 101 9.79 14.22 6.01
C VAL A 101 11.03 13.36 6.13
N PHE A 102 11.41 12.73 5.03
CA PHE A 102 12.62 11.94 4.92
C PHE A 102 13.60 12.64 3.99
N THR A 103 14.86 12.69 4.41
CA THR A 103 15.99 12.89 3.51
C THR A 103 16.76 11.57 3.45
N ALA A 104 16.96 11.06 2.25
CA ALA A 104 17.65 9.80 2.02
C ALA A 104 18.71 9.94 0.93
N VAL A 105 19.72 9.09 0.99
CA VAL A 105 20.75 8.93 -0.05
C VAL A 105 20.60 7.56 -0.70
N PRO A 106 20.99 7.39 -1.97
CA PRO A 106 20.98 6.07 -2.61
C PRO A 106 21.87 5.08 -1.86
N ALA A 107 21.40 3.83 -1.75
CA ALA A 107 22.15 2.71 -1.21
C ALA A 107 22.12 1.53 -2.20
N PRO A 108 23.02 0.53 -2.08
CA PRO A 108 23.02 -0.63 -2.99
C PRO A 108 21.67 -1.34 -3.09
N GLN A 109 20.87 -1.30 -2.02
CA GLN A 109 19.52 -1.85 -1.95
C GLN A 109 18.55 -0.78 -1.46
N GLY A 110 18.08 0.08 -2.37
CA GLY A 110 17.09 1.10 -2.07
C GLY A 110 17.69 2.39 -1.50
N LEU A 111 17.16 2.84 -0.36
CA LEU A 111 17.45 4.16 0.22
C LEU A 111 18.02 4.03 1.64
N CYS A 112 19.00 4.88 1.96
CA CYS A 112 19.49 5.07 3.31
C CYS A 112 18.99 6.41 3.86
N ILE A 113 18.13 6.37 4.88
CA ILE A 113 17.58 7.58 5.51
C ILE A 113 18.68 8.25 6.33
N VAL A 114 18.97 9.52 6.02
CA VAL A 114 19.95 10.35 6.73
C VAL A 114 19.30 11.41 7.62
N ASN A 115 18.07 11.84 7.30
CA ASN A 115 17.25 12.67 8.18
C ASN A 115 15.80 12.19 8.17
N ASP A 116 15.17 12.28 9.34
CA ASP A 116 13.78 11.88 9.57
C ASP A 116 13.15 12.88 10.54
N MET A 117 12.08 13.54 10.10
CA MET A 117 11.28 14.44 10.92
C MET A 117 9.82 14.05 10.84
N MET A 118 9.23 13.68 11.97
CA MET A 118 7.82 13.34 12.07
C MET A 118 7.06 14.43 12.82
N THR A 119 5.97 14.92 12.21
CA THR A 119 4.98 15.78 12.83
C THR A 119 3.69 14.99 13.02
N ILE A 120 3.10 15.06 14.21
CA ILE A 120 1.87 14.36 14.57
C ILE A 120 0.83 15.37 15.02
N SER A 121 -0.39 15.22 14.53
CA SER A 121 -1.54 16.04 14.92
C SER A 121 -2.78 15.18 15.17
N ALA A 122 -3.84 15.81 15.67
CA ALA A 122 -5.16 15.21 15.58
C ALA A 122 -5.54 15.01 14.11
N ALA A 123 -6.24 13.92 13.80
CA ALA A 123 -6.90 13.76 12.52
C ALA A 123 -8.10 14.71 12.43
N THR A 124 -8.44 15.14 11.22
CA THR A 124 -9.69 15.87 10.96
C THR A 124 -10.88 14.90 10.93
N PRO A 125 -12.12 15.35 11.16
CA PRO A 125 -13.30 14.47 11.08
C PRO A 125 -13.44 13.76 9.73
N ALA A 126 -13.03 14.39 8.63
CA ALA A 126 -13.03 13.78 7.30
C ALA A 126 -12.00 12.65 7.19
N GLN A 127 -10.80 12.86 7.73
CA GLN A 127 -9.76 11.83 7.79
C GLN A 127 -10.18 10.66 8.67
N GLU A 128 -10.77 10.91 9.84
CA GLU A 128 -11.27 9.86 10.73
C GLU A 128 -12.34 8.99 10.05
N LYS A 129 -13.23 9.61 9.27
CA LYS A 129 -14.29 8.90 8.53
C LYS A 129 -13.73 8.04 7.38
N ALA A 130 -12.68 8.50 6.70
CA ALA A 130 -12.09 7.82 5.55
C ALA A 130 -11.04 6.76 5.95
N ALA A 131 -10.43 6.89 7.12
CA ALA A 131 -9.35 6.04 7.59
C ALA A 131 -9.77 4.56 7.70
N PHE A 132 -8.87 3.66 7.28
CA PHE A 132 -9.04 2.21 7.33
C PHE A 132 -10.31 1.72 6.61
N THR A 133 -10.91 2.54 5.76
CA THR A 133 -11.94 2.08 4.85
C THR A 133 -11.26 1.25 3.77
N SER A 134 -11.72 0.01 3.59
CA SER A 134 -11.36 -0.72 2.38
C SER A 134 -12.02 0.03 1.23
N PRO A 135 -11.32 0.37 0.14
CA PRO A 135 -12.01 0.78 -1.06
C PRO A 135 -13.06 -0.29 -1.34
N ALA A 136 -14.34 0.12 -1.47
CA ALA A 136 -15.36 -0.78 -1.95
C ALA A 136 -14.81 -1.46 -3.21
N PRO A 137 -15.06 -2.76 -3.45
CA PRO A 137 -14.69 -3.37 -4.72
C PRO A 137 -15.21 -2.44 -5.80
N THR A 138 -14.30 -1.73 -6.47
CA THR A 138 -14.65 -0.98 -7.66
C THR A 138 -15.39 -1.99 -8.53
N PRO A 139 -16.62 -1.73 -8.99
CA PRO A 139 -17.22 -2.60 -9.98
C PRO A 139 -16.17 -2.69 -11.08
N SER A 140 -15.60 -3.88 -11.22
CA SER A 140 -14.59 -4.16 -12.23
C SER A 140 -15.14 -3.57 -13.52
N PRO A 141 -14.39 -2.76 -14.30
CA PRO A 141 -14.87 -2.39 -15.60
C PRO A 141 -15.24 -3.70 -16.29
N SER A 142 -16.54 -3.87 -16.56
CA SER A 142 -16.99 -4.99 -17.38
C SER A 142 -16.11 -4.95 -18.62
N PRO A 143 -15.43 -6.06 -18.97
CA PRO A 143 -14.55 -6.07 -20.12
C PRO A 143 -15.38 -5.60 -21.30
N VAL A 144 -14.97 -4.49 -21.91
CA VAL A 144 -15.53 -4.03 -23.18
C VAL A 144 -15.35 -5.22 -24.12
N PRO A 145 -16.44 -5.81 -24.67
CA PRO A 145 -16.28 -6.94 -25.58
C PRO A 145 -15.39 -6.46 -26.73
N GLY A 146 -14.27 -7.15 -26.94
CA GLY A 146 -13.52 -6.99 -28.18
C GLY A 146 -14.42 -7.33 -29.37
N PRO A 147 -14.01 -7.02 -30.61
CA PRO A 147 -14.78 -7.32 -31.82
C PRO A 147 -15.14 -8.81 -32.00
N SER A 148 -14.57 -9.71 -31.20
CA SER A 148 -14.85 -11.15 -31.13
C SER A 148 -15.86 -11.57 -30.05
N GLY A 149 -16.40 -10.65 -29.25
CA GLY A 149 -17.33 -10.98 -28.14
C GLY A 149 -16.67 -11.64 -26.92
N LEU A 150 -15.35 -11.83 -26.95
CA LEU A 150 -14.55 -12.42 -25.86
C LEU A 150 -13.91 -11.34 -24.99
N SER A 151 -13.90 -11.57 -23.67
CA SER A 151 -13.18 -10.74 -22.70
C SER A 151 -11.66 -10.91 -22.80
N GLU A 152 -10.90 -9.90 -22.37
CA GLU A 152 -9.43 -9.94 -22.36
C GLU A 152 -8.85 -11.15 -21.58
N PRO A 153 -9.40 -11.55 -20.41
CA PRO A 153 -8.99 -12.79 -19.73
C PRO A 153 -9.23 -14.06 -20.57
N GLN A 154 -10.33 -14.12 -21.32
CA GLN A 154 -10.63 -15.27 -22.19
C GLN A 154 -9.64 -15.36 -23.36
N GLN A 155 -9.30 -14.23 -23.98
CA GLN A 155 -8.29 -14.20 -25.04
C GLN A 155 -6.92 -14.66 -24.54
N GLN A 156 -6.53 -14.22 -23.33
CA GLN A 156 -5.28 -14.66 -22.71
C GLN A 156 -5.31 -16.16 -22.39
N MET A 157 -6.45 -16.68 -21.93
CA MET A 157 -6.62 -18.09 -21.62
C MET A 157 -6.51 -18.97 -22.87
N ILE A 158 -7.09 -18.54 -24.01
CA ILE A 158 -6.93 -19.23 -25.31
C ILE A 158 -5.47 -19.33 -25.70
N LYS A 159 -4.73 -18.21 -25.64
CA LYS A 159 -3.31 -18.19 -26.02
C LYS A 159 -2.47 -19.14 -25.19
N MET A 160 -2.65 -19.11 -23.86
CA MET A 160 -1.94 -20.02 -22.96
C MET A 160 -2.29 -21.49 -23.22
N PHE A 161 -3.57 -21.78 -23.47
CA PHE A 161 -4.03 -23.14 -23.73
C PHE A 161 -3.51 -23.67 -25.08
N ALA A 162 -3.50 -22.84 -26.12
CA ALA A 162 -2.92 -23.16 -27.42
C ALA A 162 -1.42 -23.47 -27.31
N GLU A 163 -0.69 -22.65 -26.55
CA GLU A 163 0.74 -22.86 -26.31
C GLU A 163 1.02 -24.18 -25.58
N GLN A 164 0.25 -24.51 -24.53
CA GLN A 164 0.49 -25.72 -23.73
C GLN A 164 -0.01 -27.00 -24.40
N SER A 165 -1.17 -26.95 -25.05
CA SER A 165 -1.76 -28.11 -25.73
C SER A 165 -1.08 -28.41 -27.07
N GLY A 166 -0.48 -27.38 -27.68
CA GLY A 166 0.03 -27.40 -29.04
C GLY A 166 -1.05 -27.26 -30.12
N MET A 167 -2.32 -27.11 -29.72
CA MET A 167 -3.42 -26.84 -30.65
C MET A 167 -3.39 -25.39 -31.13
N ASN A 168 -4.06 -25.10 -32.24
CA ASN A 168 -4.29 -23.73 -32.67
C ASN A 168 -5.33 -23.01 -31.79
N GLU A 169 -5.46 -21.70 -31.98
CA GLU A 169 -6.31 -20.85 -31.14
C GLU A 169 -7.80 -21.21 -31.26
N GLU A 170 -8.28 -21.62 -32.45
CA GLU A 170 -9.70 -21.96 -32.69
C GLU A 170 -10.13 -23.21 -31.92
N TRP A 171 -9.30 -24.26 -31.94
CA TRP A 171 -9.55 -25.49 -31.19
C TRP A 171 -9.34 -25.30 -29.69
N SER A 172 -8.38 -24.45 -29.31
CA SER A 172 -8.16 -24.07 -27.91
C SER A 172 -9.35 -23.30 -27.33
N GLN A 173 -9.91 -22.34 -28.09
CA GLN A 173 -11.13 -21.65 -27.73
C GLN A 173 -12.30 -22.62 -27.60
N SER A 174 -12.53 -23.48 -28.59
CA SER A 174 -13.62 -24.46 -28.56
C SER A 174 -13.55 -25.39 -27.35
N CYS A 175 -12.34 -25.82 -26.97
CA CYS A 175 -12.11 -26.67 -25.79
C CYS A 175 -12.44 -25.93 -24.49
N LEU A 176 -11.99 -24.68 -24.36
CA LEU A 176 -12.26 -23.83 -23.19
C LEU A 176 -13.76 -23.53 -23.07
N GLU A 177 -14.43 -23.18 -24.18
CA GLU A 177 -15.86 -22.88 -24.20
C GLU A 177 -16.71 -24.08 -23.79
N GLN A 178 -16.47 -25.26 -24.36
CA GLN A 178 -17.21 -26.49 -24.04
C GLN A 178 -17.05 -26.92 -22.58
N ASN A 179 -15.96 -26.50 -21.93
CA ASN A 179 -15.68 -26.80 -20.54
C ASN A 179 -15.99 -25.65 -19.58
N GLY A 180 -16.67 -24.59 -20.06
CA GLY A 180 -17.12 -23.48 -19.24
C GLY A 180 -16.02 -22.51 -18.82
N TRP A 181 -14.97 -22.37 -19.65
CA TRP A 181 -13.78 -21.53 -19.39
C TRP A 181 -12.98 -21.94 -18.14
N GLU A 182 -13.12 -23.19 -17.71
CA GLU A 182 -12.34 -23.77 -16.63
C GLU A 182 -11.05 -24.39 -17.17
N TYR A 183 -9.91 -23.71 -16.97
CA TYR A 183 -8.61 -24.07 -17.55
C TYR A 183 -8.17 -25.51 -17.22
N ASN A 184 -8.17 -25.86 -15.93
CA ASN A 184 -7.71 -27.17 -15.46
C ASN A 184 -8.59 -28.31 -15.96
N LYS A 185 -9.91 -28.09 -15.99
CA LYS A 185 -10.87 -29.06 -16.52
C LYS A 185 -10.64 -29.27 -18.03
N SER A 186 -10.47 -28.18 -18.77
CA SER A 186 -10.19 -28.23 -20.21
C SER A 186 -8.89 -28.99 -20.51
N ALA A 187 -7.85 -28.77 -19.72
CA ALA A 187 -6.57 -29.46 -19.88
C ALA A 187 -6.67 -30.97 -19.61
N GLN A 188 -7.44 -31.37 -18.60
CA GLN A 188 -7.73 -32.78 -18.31
C GLN A 188 -8.48 -33.45 -19.47
N VAL A 189 -9.56 -32.82 -19.95
CA VAL A 189 -10.35 -33.32 -21.08
C VAL A 189 -9.51 -33.42 -22.35
N PHE A 190 -8.69 -32.41 -22.64
CA PHE A 190 -7.74 -32.44 -23.75
C PHE A 190 -6.78 -33.63 -23.65
N THR A 191 -6.17 -33.83 -22.47
CA THR A 191 -5.20 -34.91 -22.25
C THR A 191 -5.85 -36.28 -22.47
N GLU A 192 -7.08 -36.46 -22.00
CA GLU A 192 -7.84 -37.68 -22.19
C GLU A 192 -8.18 -37.92 -23.66
N LEU A 193 -8.70 -36.91 -24.37
CA LEU A 193 -9.03 -37.03 -25.79
C LEU A 193 -7.79 -37.26 -26.66
N LYS A 194 -6.65 -36.65 -26.30
CA LYS A 194 -5.37 -36.88 -26.96
C LYS A 194 -4.89 -38.31 -26.75
N ALA A 195 -4.98 -38.85 -25.53
CA ALA A 195 -4.63 -40.25 -25.24
C ALA A 195 -5.52 -41.25 -26.00
N GLN A 196 -6.78 -40.89 -26.24
CA GLN A 196 -7.72 -41.69 -27.04
C GLN A 196 -7.61 -41.47 -28.56
N ASN A 197 -6.68 -40.63 -29.03
CA ASN A 197 -6.54 -40.23 -30.43
C ASN A 197 -7.85 -39.67 -31.05
N LYS A 198 -8.65 -38.95 -30.25
CA LYS A 198 -9.93 -38.37 -30.67
C LYS A 198 -9.84 -36.91 -31.12
N ILE A 199 -8.65 -36.31 -31.09
CA ILE A 199 -8.44 -34.93 -31.52
C ILE A 199 -8.01 -34.95 -33.00
N PRO A 200 -8.75 -34.26 -33.89
CA PRO A 200 -8.41 -34.23 -35.31
C PRO A 200 -7.03 -33.59 -35.56
N PRO A 201 -6.26 -34.06 -36.58
CA PRO A 201 -4.95 -33.49 -36.90
C PRO A 201 -5.00 -31.98 -37.21
N GLU A 202 -6.11 -31.49 -37.73
CA GLU A 202 -6.34 -30.08 -38.08
C GLU A 202 -6.23 -29.17 -36.85
N ALA A 203 -6.51 -29.70 -35.66
CA ALA A 203 -6.36 -28.97 -34.40
C ALA A 203 -4.92 -28.53 -34.13
N PHE A 204 -3.92 -29.17 -34.77
CA PHE A 204 -2.50 -28.90 -34.57
C PHE A 204 -1.87 -28.13 -35.75
N LEU A 205 -2.67 -27.67 -36.71
CA LEU A 205 -2.23 -26.78 -37.79
C LEU A 205 -2.23 -25.34 -37.28
N LYS A 206 -1.05 -24.71 -37.26
CA LYS A 206 -0.84 -23.32 -36.79
C LYS A 206 -0.99 -22.31 -37.93
#